data_AF-A0A919YAS6-F1
#
_entry.id   AF-A0A919YAS6-F1
#
_cell.length_a   1.000
_cell.length_b   1.000
_cell.length_c   1.000
_cell.angle_alpha   90.00
_cell.angle_beta   90.00
_cell.angle_gamma   90.00
#
_symmetry.space_group_name_H-M   'P 1'
#
loop_
_entity.id
_entity.type
_entity.pdbx_description
1 polymer ?
#
loop_
_entity_poly.entity_id
_entity_poly.type
_entity_poly.pdbx_seq_one_letter_code
_entity_poly.pdbx_strand_id
1 'polypeptide(L)'
;MKKKTMMMFKMSAVCCAAILGLSATNLPVHAMAPVQSQAVHTKALVMKPAAAGVKVHEKVLTTASKYLNTEIKVPQLSGMLDKKYQEELNYIILSHAEKDLKQWEKDAAQAAAEAKANHQKLNPYDLYISYSLKSDGTGTPAGIVSLEVITAGSTGGTGMPRIDTYNVKNKAAAERVTLADLLGKNYKEKLDADILAQIKKNPDKYFVEDYKGTSTEQTFYIEHGELVIVFPKYSIAPGSEGSPEFRFSLKGQSADSAKPEAPKTGKDVKFDLKKAGKFQNRHGITMVSLRDVAHQLNFELTWNKAAKSVELHKNAVWTRIAIGKDTYAIAKMAPKALGAAPVIHNNKIYVPVQFVSEILNAQVQK
;
A
#
# COMPACT_ATOMS: atom_id res chain seq x y z
N MET A 1 -50.58 -12.30 -15.19
CA MET A 1 -50.55 -13.42 -16.15
C MET A 1 -49.22 -13.42 -16.90
N LYS A 2 -48.57 -14.61 -16.93
CA LYS A 2 -47.50 -15.09 -17.81
C LYS A 2 -46.18 -14.29 -17.94
N LYS A 3 -45.15 -14.82 -17.26
CA LYS A 3 -43.73 -14.75 -17.63
C LYS A 3 -43.51 -15.36 -19.03
N LYS A 4 -42.48 -14.93 -19.76
CA LYS A 4 -41.64 -15.86 -20.54
C LYS A 4 -40.25 -15.32 -20.86
N THR A 5 -39.29 -16.12 -20.40
CA THR A 5 -37.85 -16.20 -20.69
C THR A 5 -37.60 -16.72 -22.11
N MET A 6 -36.48 -16.35 -22.75
CA MET A 6 -35.47 -17.22 -23.42
C MET A 6 -34.55 -16.34 -24.29
N MET A 7 -33.23 -16.31 -24.12
CA MET A 7 -32.17 -17.34 -24.20
C MET A 7 -31.71 -17.62 -25.64
N MET A 8 -30.39 -17.49 -25.81
CA MET A 8 -29.54 -17.75 -26.99
C MET A 8 -29.90 -19.02 -27.77
N PHE A 9 -29.56 -19.05 -29.07
CA PHE A 9 -28.89 -20.22 -29.65
C PHE A 9 -27.98 -19.89 -30.85
N LYS A 10 -27.00 -20.78 -31.01
CA LYS A 10 -25.82 -20.82 -31.88
C LYS A 10 -26.12 -21.12 -33.37
N MET A 11 -25.03 -21.25 -34.13
CA MET A 11 -24.82 -21.99 -35.40
C MET A 11 -24.98 -21.14 -36.68
N SER A 12 -24.19 -21.28 -37.75
CA SER A 12 -23.22 -22.30 -38.17
C SER A 12 -22.28 -21.74 -39.25
N ALA A 13 -21.13 -22.40 -39.41
CA ALA A 13 -20.25 -22.31 -40.58
C ALA A 13 -20.89 -22.94 -41.82
N VAL A 14 -20.61 -22.41 -43.02
CA VAL A 14 -20.66 -23.15 -44.29
C VAL A 14 -19.52 -22.70 -45.21
N CYS A 15 -18.92 -23.70 -45.84
CA CYS A 15 -17.73 -23.72 -46.68
C CYS A 15 -18.05 -23.55 -48.17
N CYS A 16 -17.00 -23.23 -48.93
CA CYS A 16 -16.70 -23.63 -50.32
C CYS A 16 -17.45 -23.04 -51.55
N ALA A 17 -16.63 -22.53 -52.48
CA ALA A 17 -16.45 -22.93 -53.91
C ALA A 17 -16.27 -21.67 -54.80
N ALA A 18 -15.08 -21.36 -55.33
CA ALA A 18 -14.33 -21.94 -56.47
C ALA A 18 -14.79 -21.42 -57.87
N ILE A 19 -13.81 -21.12 -58.74
CA ILE A 19 -13.74 -21.14 -60.25
C ILE A 19 -12.57 -20.18 -60.66
N LEU A 20 -11.37 -20.64 -61.06
CA LEU A 20 -10.85 -21.04 -62.41
C LEU A 20 -10.86 -19.90 -63.46
N GLY A 21 -9.85 -19.63 -64.30
CA GLY A 21 -8.58 -20.30 -64.68
C GLY A 21 -7.64 -19.37 -65.49
N LEU A 22 -6.34 -19.69 -65.57
CA LEU A 22 -5.54 -20.19 -66.73
C LEU A 22 -4.93 -19.14 -67.68
N SER A 23 -3.59 -19.06 -67.72
CA SER A 23 -2.75 -19.42 -68.88
C SER A 23 -1.25 -19.22 -68.60
N ALA A 24 -0.43 -20.13 -69.14
CA ALA A 24 1.00 -20.36 -68.85
C ALA A 24 1.95 -19.68 -69.87
N THR A 25 3.23 -19.51 -69.52
CA THR A 25 4.41 -19.94 -70.33
C THR A 25 5.76 -19.81 -69.59
N ASN A 26 6.57 -20.88 -69.74
CA ASN A 26 8.04 -20.96 -69.87
C ASN A 26 9.01 -20.94 -68.64
N LEU A 27 9.77 -22.05 -68.55
CA LEU A 27 10.97 -22.38 -67.75
C LEU A 27 12.28 -21.93 -68.49
N PRO A 28 13.50 -21.83 -67.89
CA PRO A 28 14.28 -22.92 -67.25
C PRO A 28 14.93 -22.56 -65.89
N VAL A 29 14.84 -23.41 -64.85
CA VAL A 29 15.82 -24.45 -64.43
C VAL A 29 17.29 -24.04 -64.53
N HIS A 30 17.94 -23.87 -63.37
CA HIS A 30 19.33 -24.29 -63.12
C HIS A 30 19.44 -24.91 -61.71
N ALA A 31 19.84 -26.20 -61.74
CA ALA A 31 20.66 -26.99 -60.83
C ALA A 31 20.35 -27.12 -59.31
N MET A 32 20.22 -28.41 -58.95
CA MET A 32 20.22 -29.11 -57.66
C MET A 32 21.39 -28.71 -56.72
N ALA A 33 21.31 -28.84 -55.39
CA ALA A 33 21.13 -30.09 -54.63
C ALA A 33 20.71 -29.84 -53.15
N PRO A 34 20.19 -30.85 -52.43
CA PRO A 34 19.65 -30.70 -51.09
C PRO A 34 20.74 -30.88 -50.02
N VAL A 35 20.79 -29.98 -49.03
CA VAL A 35 21.54 -30.20 -47.79
C VAL A 35 20.55 -30.40 -46.66
N GLN A 36 20.69 -31.54 -46.00
CA GLN A 36 19.90 -32.02 -44.88
C GLN A 36 19.81 -30.97 -43.77
N SER A 37 18.59 -30.73 -43.28
CA SER A 37 18.34 -29.96 -42.07
C SER A 37 18.88 -30.72 -40.87
N GLN A 38 19.98 -30.23 -40.29
CA GLN A 38 20.31 -30.53 -38.91
C GLN A 38 19.54 -29.56 -38.02
N ALA A 39 18.60 -30.11 -37.24
CA ALA A 39 17.90 -29.39 -36.20
C ALA A 39 18.89 -28.97 -35.11
N VAL A 40 19.30 -27.70 -35.13
CA VAL A 40 19.96 -27.09 -33.96
C VAL A 40 18.85 -26.74 -32.98
N HIS A 41 18.74 -27.53 -31.91
CA HIS A 41 18.00 -27.13 -30.72
C HIS A 41 18.76 -25.99 -30.01
N THR A 42 18.73 -24.78 -30.56
CA THR A 42 18.97 -23.59 -29.74
C THR A 42 17.75 -23.41 -28.86
N LYS A 43 17.89 -23.77 -27.58
CA LYS A 43 17.00 -23.31 -26.52
C LYS A 43 17.14 -21.79 -26.48
N ALA A 44 16.36 -21.09 -27.29
CA ALA A 44 16.24 -19.65 -27.20
C ALA A 44 15.79 -19.35 -25.78
N LEU A 45 16.71 -18.82 -24.97
CA LEU A 45 16.35 -18.13 -23.75
C LEU A 45 15.37 -17.05 -24.20
N VAL A 46 14.09 -17.26 -23.90
CA VAL A 46 13.09 -16.22 -23.96
C VAL A 46 13.56 -15.19 -22.95
N MET A 47 14.36 -14.22 -23.40
CA MET A 47 14.59 -13.00 -22.65
C MET A 47 13.19 -12.42 -22.46
N LYS A 48 12.66 -12.57 -21.24
CA LYS A 48 11.49 -11.86 -20.80
C LYS A 48 11.72 -10.40 -21.20
N PRO A 49 10.81 -9.76 -21.98
CA PRO A 49 10.98 -8.37 -22.35
C PRO A 49 11.26 -7.59 -21.07
N ALA A 50 12.36 -6.85 -21.02
CA ALA A 50 12.56 -5.87 -19.97
C ALA A 50 11.28 -5.02 -19.95
N ALA A 51 10.55 -5.04 -18.83
CA ALA A 51 9.30 -4.32 -18.75
C ALA A 51 9.60 -2.85 -19.09
N ALA A 52 9.00 -2.33 -20.17
CA ALA A 52 9.11 -0.92 -20.47
C ALA A 52 8.62 -0.14 -19.25
N GLY A 53 9.40 0.85 -18.79
CA GLY A 53 9.06 1.66 -17.63
C GLY A 53 7.66 2.26 -17.73
N VAL A 54 7.00 2.40 -16.58
CA VAL A 54 5.71 3.07 -16.50
C VAL A 54 5.87 4.53 -16.90
N LYS A 55 4.94 5.03 -17.71
CA LYS A 55 4.90 6.42 -18.16
C LYS A 55 3.78 7.18 -17.47
N VAL A 56 3.96 8.48 -17.32
CA VAL A 56 2.93 9.38 -16.78
C VAL A 56 2.43 10.30 -17.88
N HIS A 57 1.12 10.52 -17.91
CA HIS A 57 0.49 11.63 -18.61
C HIS A 57 -0.24 12.51 -17.61
N GLU A 58 -0.38 13.79 -17.93
CA GLU A 58 -1.00 14.77 -17.05
C GLU A 58 -2.50 14.90 -17.36
N LYS A 59 -3.32 14.86 -16.31
CA LYS A 59 -4.68 15.36 -16.34
C LYS A 59 -4.70 16.71 -15.62
N VAL A 60 -4.92 17.78 -16.38
CA VAL A 60 -5.03 19.12 -15.82
C VAL A 60 -6.46 19.35 -15.31
N LEU A 61 -6.57 19.86 -14.08
CA LEU A 61 -7.84 20.37 -13.52
C LEU A 61 -7.79 21.89 -13.45
N THR A 62 -8.93 22.52 -13.70
CA THR A 62 -9.07 23.98 -13.72
C THR A 62 -10.30 24.40 -12.93
N THR A 63 -10.27 25.59 -12.35
CA THR A 63 -11.44 26.22 -11.72
C THR A 63 -11.91 27.45 -12.50
N ALA A 64 -13.20 27.76 -12.39
CA ALA A 64 -13.77 29.05 -12.80
C ALA A 64 -13.88 30.05 -11.62
N SER A 65 -13.47 29.66 -10.42
CA SER A 65 -13.51 30.52 -9.24
C SER A 65 -12.56 31.70 -9.40
N LYS A 66 -13.06 32.91 -9.15
CA LYS A 66 -12.23 34.13 -9.06
C LYS A 66 -11.54 34.31 -7.71
N TYR A 67 -11.84 33.44 -6.75
CA TYR A 67 -11.30 33.47 -5.38
C TYR A 67 -10.23 32.40 -5.16
N LEU A 68 -9.94 31.58 -6.17
CA LEU A 68 -8.97 30.51 -6.11
C LEU A 68 -8.18 30.47 -7.43
N ASN A 69 -6.85 30.62 -7.35
CA ASN A 69 -5.94 30.32 -8.44
C ASN A 69 -5.52 28.85 -8.35
N THR A 70 -5.36 28.20 -9.50
CA THR A 70 -4.99 26.77 -9.54
C THR A 70 -3.90 26.48 -10.55
N GLU A 71 -2.94 25.64 -10.16
CA GLU A 71 -2.09 24.88 -11.08
C GLU A 71 -2.10 23.40 -10.65
N ILE A 72 -3.00 22.63 -11.26
CA ILE A 72 -3.27 21.25 -10.85
C ILE A 72 -2.91 20.29 -11.98
N LYS A 73 -1.80 19.55 -11.79
CA LYS A 73 -1.30 18.51 -12.69
C LYS A 73 -1.44 17.15 -11.99
N VAL A 74 -2.47 16.41 -12.36
CA VAL A 74 -2.76 15.10 -11.78
C VAL A 74 -2.08 14.01 -12.62
N PRO A 75 -1.20 13.18 -12.04
CA PRO A 75 -0.55 12.11 -12.78
C PRO A 75 -1.54 10.99 -13.11
N GLN A 76 -1.42 10.46 -14.32
CA GLN A 76 -2.12 9.27 -14.77
C GLN A 76 -1.09 8.29 -15.33
N LEU A 77 -0.97 7.12 -14.71
CA LEU A 77 0.00 6.09 -15.05
C LEU A 77 -0.46 5.27 -16.26
N SER A 78 0.51 4.85 -17.06
CA SER A 78 0.32 3.95 -18.19
C SER A 78 1.49 2.96 -18.30
N GLY A 79 1.22 1.75 -18.77
CA GLY A 79 2.27 0.73 -18.93
C GLY A 79 2.45 -0.20 -17.74
N MET A 80 1.59 -0.12 -16.71
CA MET A 80 1.59 -1.13 -15.65
C MET A 80 1.16 -2.50 -16.18
N LEU A 81 1.67 -3.57 -15.57
CA LEU A 81 1.36 -4.95 -15.91
C LEU A 81 -0.06 -5.34 -15.46
N ASP A 82 -0.47 -4.87 -14.29
CA ASP A 82 -1.84 -5.01 -13.78
C ASP A 82 -2.68 -3.80 -14.24
N LYS A 83 -3.45 -3.99 -15.32
CA LYS A 83 -4.28 -2.93 -15.91
C LYS A 83 -5.42 -2.49 -15.00
N LYS A 84 -6.00 -3.42 -14.24
CA LYS A 84 -7.10 -3.11 -13.31
C LYS A 84 -6.59 -2.22 -12.18
N TYR A 85 -5.45 -2.60 -11.58
CA TYR A 85 -4.83 -1.78 -10.54
C TYR A 85 -4.40 -0.41 -11.07
N GLN A 86 -3.88 -0.34 -12.31
CA GLN A 86 -3.53 0.93 -12.95
C GLN A 86 -4.74 1.88 -13.03
N GLU A 87 -5.88 1.39 -13.49
CA GLU A 87 -7.13 2.16 -13.57
C GLU A 87 -7.61 2.59 -12.18
N GLU A 88 -7.55 1.70 -11.20
CA GLU A 88 -7.92 1.99 -9.81
C GLU A 88 -7.02 3.07 -9.19
N LEU A 89 -5.70 2.96 -9.35
CA LEU A 89 -4.75 3.95 -8.84
C LEU A 89 -4.93 5.31 -9.51
N ASN A 90 -5.07 5.33 -10.84
CA ASN A 90 -5.35 6.56 -11.59
C ASN A 90 -6.65 7.23 -11.13
N TYR A 91 -7.70 6.43 -10.88
CA TYR A 91 -8.97 6.93 -10.35
C TYR A 91 -8.82 7.49 -8.93
N ILE A 92 -8.09 6.80 -8.04
CA ILE A 92 -7.87 7.28 -6.66
C ILE A 92 -7.17 8.63 -6.66
N ILE A 93 -6.08 8.76 -7.42
CA ILE A 93 -5.29 10.01 -7.49
C ILE A 93 -6.15 11.16 -8.03
N LEU A 94 -6.88 10.92 -9.13
CA LEU A 94 -7.77 11.92 -9.72
C LEU A 94 -8.90 12.31 -8.76
N SER A 95 -9.55 11.33 -8.12
CA SER A 95 -10.63 11.58 -7.16
C SER A 95 -10.16 12.38 -5.95
N HIS A 96 -8.93 12.17 -5.48
CA HIS A 96 -8.35 12.98 -4.41
C HIS A 96 -8.15 14.43 -4.87
N ALA A 97 -7.56 14.64 -6.05
CA ALA A 97 -7.35 15.99 -6.60
C ALA A 97 -8.68 16.74 -6.84
N GLU A 98 -9.71 16.07 -7.34
CA GLU A 98 -11.05 16.65 -7.51
C GLU A 98 -11.71 17.03 -6.18
N LYS A 99 -11.55 16.19 -5.14
CA LYS A 99 -12.04 16.49 -3.79
C LYS A 99 -11.30 17.68 -3.18
N ASP A 100 -9.98 17.72 -3.31
CA ASP A 100 -9.15 18.84 -2.87
C ASP A 100 -9.60 20.12 -3.56
N LEU A 101 -9.72 20.12 -4.90
CA LEU A 101 -10.18 21.28 -5.66
C LEU A 101 -11.55 21.78 -5.18
N LYS A 102 -12.53 20.87 -5.06
CA LYS A 102 -13.88 21.23 -4.60
C LYS A 102 -13.88 21.81 -3.18
N GLN A 103 -13.05 21.27 -2.30
CA GLN A 103 -12.93 21.76 -0.93
C GLN A 103 -12.30 23.17 -0.91
N TRP A 104 -11.24 23.40 -1.67
CA TRP A 104 -10.59 24.70 -1.80
C TRP A 104 -11.49 25.76 -2.45
N GLU A 105 -12.29 25.39 -3.45
CA GLU A 105 -13.28 26.29 -4.05
C GLU A 105 -14.32 26.74 -3.00
N LYS A 106 -14.80 25.80 -2.18
CA LYS A 106 -15.74 26.08 -1.10
C LYS A 106 -15.11 27.01 -0.05
N ASP A 107 -13.90 26.71 0.41
CA ASP A 107 -13.23 27.48 1.46
C ASP A 107 -12.88 28.89 0.98
N ALA A 108 -12.42 29.04 -0.26
CA ALA A 108 -12.17 30.33 -0.89
C ALA A 108 -13.45 31.17 -1.04
N ALA A 109 -14.56 30.55 -1.44
CA ALA A 109 -15.86 31.23 -1.56
C ALA A 109 -16.39 31.68 -0.19
N GLN A 110 -16.23 30.85 0.85
CA GLN A 110 -16.61 31.19 2.22
C GLN A 110 -15.77 32.37 2.73
N ALA A 111 -14.45 32.31 2.58
CA ALA A 111 -13.56 33.40 2.97
C ALA A 111 -13.91 34.71 2.24
N ALA A 112 -14.32 34.63 0.97
CA ALA A 112 -14.75 35.80 0.21
C ALA A 112 -16.04 36.41 0.76
N ALA A 113 -17.00 35.58 1.19
CA ALA A 113 -18.23 36.04 1.81
C ALA A 113 -17.95 36.72 3.17
N GLU A 114 -17.08 36.13 4.00
CA GLU A 114 -16.67 36.67 5.29
C GLU A 114 -15.90 37.99 5.15
N ALA A 115 -14.92 38.05 4.24
CA ALA A 115 -14.17 39.27 3.97
C ALA A 115 -15.10 40.40 3.49
N LYS A 116 -16.07 40.10 2.62
CA LYS A 116 -17.06 41.07 2.17
C LYS A 116 -17.93 41.58 3.33
N ALA A 117 -18.41 40.69 4.20
CA ALA A 117 -19.22 41.06 5.37
C ALA A 117 -18.43 41.96 6.35
N ASN A 118 -17.12 41.75 6.45
CA ASN A 118 -16.24 42.51 7.32
C ASN A 118 -15.56 43.72 6.63
N HIS A 119 -15.97 44.06 5.40
CA HIS A 119 -15.36 45.13 4.60
C HIS A 119 -13.84 44.99 4.39
N GLN A 120 -13.35 43.74 4.36
CA GLN A 120 -11.95 43.40 4.15
C GLN A 120 -11.70 43.02 2.68
N LYS A 121 -10.50 43.32 2.20
CA LYS A 121 -10.02 42.83 0.91
C LYS A 121 -9.50 41.41 1.07
N LEU A 122 -9.99 40.50 0.22
CA LEU A 122 -9.46 39.13 0.10
C LEU A 122 -8.58 39.03 -1.15
N ASN A 123 -7.36 38.52 -0.99
CA ASN A 123 -6.59 38.02 -2.12
C ASN A 123 -7.03 36.57 -2.41
N PRO A 124 -7.11 36.15 -3.68
CA PRO A 124 -7.43 34.77 -4.02
C PRO A 124 -6.53 33.78 -3.27
N TYR A 125 -7.10 32.64 -2.89
CA TYR A 125 -6.31 31.51 -2.42
C TYR A 125 -5.59 30.87 -3.60
N ASP A 126 -4.57 30.07 -3.31
CA ASP A 126 -3.85 29.31 -4.32
C ASP A 126 -3.87 27.81 -3.99
N LEU A 127 -4.11 26.97 -5.00
CA LEU A 127 -4.00 25.52 -4.91
C LEU A 127 -3.10 24.97 -6.02
N TYR A 128 -2.05 24.27 -5.62
CA TYR A 128 -1.07 23.63 -6.47
C TYR A 128 -1.10 22.12 -6.22
N ILE A 129 -1.20 21.33 -7.29
CA ILE A 129 -0.99 19.88 -7.22
C ILE A 129 0.04 19.51 -8.27
N SER A 130 1.15 18.94 -7.83
CA SER A 130 2.25 18.50 -8.68
C SER A 130 2.64 17.07 -8.36
N TYR A 131 3.45 16.45 -9.22
CA TYR A 131 3.90 15.08 -9.02
C TYR A 131 5.34 14.88 -9.50
N SER A 132 5.95 13.79 -9.03
CA SER A 132 7.23 13.29 -9.53
C SER A 132 7.21 11.76 -9.61
N LEU A 133 7.52 11.22 -10.79
CA LEU A 133 7.75 9.79 -10.96
C LEU A 133 9.18 9.46 -10.50
N LYS A 134 9.31 9.08 -9.23
CA LYS A 134 10.60 8.79 -8.56
C LYS A 134 11.24 7.49 -9.05
N SER A 135 10.42 6.50 -9.42
CA SER A 135 10.84 5.25 -10.06
C SER A 135 9.77 4.75 -11.02
N ASP A 136 10.17 4.38 -12.24
CA ASP A 136 9.30 3.88 -13.30
C ASP A 136 9.21 2.34 -13.36
N GLY A 137 9.92 1.65 -12.47
CA GLY A 137 10.02 0.19 -12.43
C GLY A 137 11.21 -0.40 -13.18
N THR A 138 12.02 0.41 -13.88
CA THR A 138 13.25 -0.05 -14.55
C THR A 138 14.50 0.09 -13.70
N GLY A 139 14.43 0.92 -12.65
CA GLY A 139 15.52 1.17 -11.71
C GLY A 139 15.76 0.05 -10.72
N THR A 140 16.49 0.38 -9.64
CA THR A 140 16.74 -0.52 -8.52
C THR A 140 15.89 -0.09 -7.32
N PRO A 141 15.13 -0.99 -6.68
CA PRO A 141 14.85 -2.37 -7.08
C PRO A 141 13.97 -2.47 -8.33
N ALA A 142 14.26 -3.44 -9.20
CA ALA A 142 13.52 -3.65 -10.43
C ALA A 142 12.05 -3.99 -10.16
N GLY A 143 11.16 -3.46 -11.00
CA GLY A 143 9.72 -3.67 -10.89
C GLY A 143 9.03 -2.82 -9.83
N ILE A 144 9.73 -1.89 -9.17
CA ILE A 144 9.08 -0.95 -8.24
C ILE A 144 8.80 0.39 -8.92
N VAL A 145 7.52 0.73 -8.99
CA VAL A 145 7.03 2.06 -9.39
C VAL A 145 6.83 2.88 -8.13
N SER A 146 7.36 4.10 -8.12
CA SER A 146 7.27 5.03 -6.99
C SER A 146 6.85 6.40 -7.52
N LEU A 147 5.72 6.89 -7.06
CA LEU A 147 5.15 8.18 -7.44
C LEU A 147 4.95 9.04 -6.20
N GLU A 148 5.38 10.29 -6.26
CA GLU A 148 5.11 11.33 -5.27
C GLU A 148 4.08 12.31 -5.84
N VAL A 149 3.08 12.68 -5.04
CA VAL A 149 2.10 13.72 -5.36
C VAL A 149 2.08 14.73 -4.21
N ILE A 150 2.28 16.01 -4.53
CA ILE A 150 2.31 17.10 -3.56
C ILE A 150 1.09 17.99 -3.79
N THR A 151 0.21 18.07 -2.80
CA THR A 151 -0.88 19.05 -2.75
C THR A 151 -0.47 20.16 -1.80
N ALA A 152 -0.32 21.37 -2.32
CA ALA A 152 0.03 22.56 -1.55
C ALA A 152 -0.99 23.66 -1.82
N GLY A 153 -1.38 24.41 -0.80
CA GLY A 153 -2.15 25.62 -1.01
C GLY A 153 -1.80 26.72 -0.02
N SER A 154 -2.19 27.94 -0.36
CA SER A 154 -1.95 29.14 0.43
C SER A 154 -3.21 29.98 0.54
N THR A 155 -3.41 30.53 1.74
CA THR A 155 -4.47 31.49 2.06
C THR A 155 -3.87 32.87 2.39
N GLY A 156 -2.70 33.19 1.84
CA GLY A 156 -1.94 34.42 2.15
C GLY A 156 -0.76 34.23 3.11
N GLY A 157 -0.26 33.01 3.28
CA GLY A 157 0.86 32.68 4.16
C GLY A 157 1.60 31.40 3.74
N THR A 158 2.46 30.89 4.62
CA THR A 158 3.16 29.63 4.39
C THR A 158 2.20 28.44 4.51
N GLY A 159 2.01 27.70 3.41
CA GLY A 159 1.19 26.50 3.38
C GLY A 159 1.83 25.29 4.07
N MET A 160 0.97 24.30 4.32
CA MET A 160 1.30 22.97 4.81
C MET A 160 1.08 21.96 3.67
N PRO A 161 2.11 21.65 2.86
CA PRO A 161 1.94 20.71 1.77
C PRO A 161 1.63 19.32 2.31
N ARG A 162 0.66 18.66 1.69
CA ARG A 162 0.35 17.24 1.85
C ARG A 162 1.15 16.46 0.81
N ILE A 163 1.91 15.47 1.26
CA ILE A 163 2.73 14.62 0.40
C ILE A 163 2.15 13.20 0.42
N ASP A 164 1.58 12.77 -0.70
CA ASP A 164 1.17 11.39 -0.90
C ASP A 164 2.25 10.64 -1.69
N THR A 165 2.47 9.38 -1.32
CA THR A 165 3.38 8.50 -2.05
C THR A 165 2.68 7.20 -2.41
N TYR A 166 2.92 6.74 -3.63
CA TYR A 166 2.36 5.50 -4.16
C TYR A 166 3.51 4.60 -4.60
N ASN A 167 3.79 3.58 -3.79
CA ASN A 167 4.87 2.63 -4.00
C ASN A 167 4.30 1.25 -4.33
N VAL A 168 4.59 0.74 -5.53
CA VAL A 168 3.92 -0.44 -6.09
C VAL A 168 4.92 -1.39 -6.75
N LYS A 169 4.82 -2.68 -6.40
CA LYS A 169 5.45 -3.77 -7.15
C LYS A 169 4.63 -4.00 -8.42
N ASN A 170 5.13 -3.51 -9.55
CA ASN A 170 4.52 -3.65 -10.87
C ASN A 170 4.71 -5.07 -11.40
N LYS A 171 3.77 -5.96 -11.07
CA LYS A 171 3.70 -7.36 -11.51
C LYS A 171 2.29 -7.68 -12.00
N ALA A 172 2.03 -8.91 -12.44
CA ALA A 172 0.73 -9.31 -13.00
C ALA A 172 -0.47 -9.05 -12.07
N ALA A 173 -0.25 -9.19 -10.75
CA ALA A 173 -1.15 -8.71 -9.70
C ALA A 173 -0.36 -7.70 -8.87
N ALA A 174 -0.64 -6.41 -9.04
CA ALA A 174 0.12 -5.35 -8.38
C ALA A 174 0.03 -5.48 -6.85
N GLU A 175 1.11 -5.13 -6.16
CA GLU A 175 1.16 -5.15 -4.70
C GLU A 175 1.75 -3.85 -4.18
N ARG A 176 1.18 -3.32 -3.10
CA ARG A 176 1.76 -2.20 -2.38
C ARG A 176 3.13 -2.60 -1.82
N VAL A 177 4.11 -1.72 -1.98
CA VAL A 177 5.42 -1.84 -1.32
C VAL A 177 5.30 -1.27 0.09
N THR A 178 5.84 -2.00 1.06
CA THR A 178 5.97 -1.56 2.46
C THR A 178 7.45 -1.40 2.82
N LEU A 179 7.74 -0.65 3.90
CA LEU A 179 9.10 -0.57 4.43
C LEU A 179 9.63 -1.96 4.85
N ALA A 180 8.76 -2.85 5.33
CA ALA A 180 9.12 -4.22 5.66
C ALA A 180 9.53 -5.06 4.43
N ASP A 181 8.98 -4.77 3.25
CA ASP A 181 9.40 -5.42 1.99
C ASP A 181 10.83 -5.00 1.59
N LEU A 182 11.22 -3.76 1.91
CA LEU A 182 12.50 -3.18 1.51
C LEU A 182 13.62 -3.44 2.52
N LEU A 183 13.29 -3.37 3.80
CA LEU A 183 14.26 -3.38 4.90
C LEU A 183 14.14 -4.62 5.82
N GLY A 184 13.16 -5.50 5.57
CA GLY A 184 12.87 -6.68 6.40
C GLY A 184 11.95 -6.38 7.59
N LYS A 185 11.39 -7.42 8.21
CA LYS A 185 10.29 -7.30 9.20
C LYS A 185 10.61 -6.52 10.48
N ASN A 186 11.88 -6.47 10.88
CA ASN A 186 12.34 -5.80 12.10
C ASN A 186 13.11 -4.50 11.79
N TYR A 187 12.82 -3.87 10.65
CA TYR A 187 13.56 -2.70 10.19
C TYR A 187 13.50 -1.50 11.14
N LYS A 188 12.39 -1.37 11.89
CA LYS A 188 12.01 -0.12 12.55
C LYS A 188 13.06 0.42 13.51
N GLU A 189 13.58 -0.42 14.41
CA GLU A 189 14.58 -0.01 15.39
C GLU A 189 15.84 0.53 14.71
N LYS A 190 16.33 -0.18 13.70
CA LYS A 190 17.50 0.24 12.92
C LYS A 190 17.23 1.52 12.13
N LEU A 191 16.10 1.60 11.44
CA LEU A 191 15.72 2.78 10.65
C LEU A 191 15.63 4.01 11.55
N ASP A 192 14.97 3.88 12.71
CA ASP A 192 14.80 5.00 13.63
C ASP A 192 16.13 5.46 14.23
N ALA A 193 17.02 4.51 14.55
CA ALA A 193 18.36 4.82 15.02
C ALA A 193 19.22 5.52 13.95
N ASP A 194 19.14 5.07 12.70
CA ASP A 194 19.89 5.67 11.58
C ASP A 194 19.37 7.08 11.25
N ILE A 195 18.05 7.32 11.27
CA ILE A 195 17.46 8.67 11.12
C ILE A 195 17.92 9.58 12.25
N LEU A 196 17.82 9.13 13.51
CA LEU A 196 18.26 9.91 14.65
C LEU A 196 19.75 10.26 14.58
N ALA A 197 20.58 9.36 14.07
CA ALA A 197 21.99 9.64 13.83
C ALA A 197 22.21 10.71 12.74
N GLN A 198 21.41 10.73 11.67
CA GLN A 198 21.44 11.79 10.65
C GLN A 198 20.96 13.14 11.20
N ILE A 199 19.91 13.14 12.02
CA ILE A 199 19.39 14.33 12.72
C ILE A 199 20.48 14.93 13.62
N LYS A 200 21.12 14.11 14.46
CA LYS A 200 22.17 14.55 15.40
C LYS A 200 23.42 15.08 14.73
N LYS A 201 23.68 14.74 13.47
CA LYS A 201 24.78 15.32 12.68
C LYS A 201 24.50 16.75 12.22
N ASN A 202 23.23 17.18 12.22
CA ASN A 202 22.80 18.50 11.78
C ASN A 202 21.82 19.13 12.78
N PRO A 203 22.22 19.34 14.04
CA PRO A 203 21.31 19.78 15.10
C PRO A 203 20.71 21.17 14.84
N ASP A 204 21.38 22.04 14.08
CA ASP A 204 20.86 23.37 13.74
C ASP A 204 19.68 23.32 12.76
N LYS A 205 19.51 22.21 12.03
CA LYS A 205 18.44 22.03 11.05
C LYS A 205 17.21 21.33 11.62
N TYR A 206 17.34 20.62 12.74
CA TYR A 206 16.32 19.69 13.20
C TYR A 206 16.00 19.88 14.68
N PHE A 207 14.73 19.72 15.02
CA PHE A 207 14.25 19.62 16.38
C PHE A 207 14.46 18.20 16.88
N VAL A 208 15.66 17.92 17.41
CA VAL A 208 16.05 16.58 17.87
C VAL A 208 15.03 15.99 18.85
N GLU A 209 14.52 16.81 19.75
CA GLU A 209 13.55 16.41 20.78
C GLU A 209 12.17 16.05 20.21
N ASP A 210 11.82 16.54 19.03
CA ASP A 210 10.53 16.28 18.38
C ASP A 210 10.56 14.98 17.56
N TYR A 211 11.72 14.37 17.37
CA TYR A 211 11.82 13.08 16.71
C TYR A 211 11.32 11.95 17.63
N LYS A 212 10.12 11.42 17.36
CA LYS A 212 9.51 10.30 18.11
C LYS A 212 9.60 8.94 17.42
N GLY A 213 10.42 8.84 16.37
CA GLY A 213 10.50 7.67 15.51
C GLY A 213 9.51 7.71 14.34
N THR A 214 9.72 6.81 13.38
CA THR A 214 8.85 6.65 12.20
C THR A 214 7.47 6.09 12.57
N SER A 215 6.44 6.41 11.79
CA SER A 215 5.12 5.79 11.93
C SER A 215 5.03 4.44 11.20
N THR A 216 3.98 3.65 11.44
CA THR A 216 3.73 2.40 10.71
C THR A 216 3.39 2.64 9.23
N GLU A 217 2.72 3.76 8.95
CA GLU A 217 2.37 4.23 7.62
C GLU A 217 3.28 5.40 7.19
N GLN A 218 4.56 5.36 7.60
CA GLN A 218 5.51 6.43 7.32
C GLN A 218 5.58 6.70 5.81
N THR A 219 5.48 7.97 5.41
CA THR A 219 5.62 8.38 4.02
C THR A 219 7.04 8.09 3.53
N PHE A 220 7.14 7.41 2.39
CA PHE A 220 8.43 7.12 1.76
C PHE A 220 8.29 7.00 0.25
N TYR A 221 9.40 7.14 -0.48
CA TYR A 221 9.46 6.81 -1.89
C TYR A 221 10.80 6.15 -2.24
N ILE A 222 10.90 5.60 -3.44
CA ILE A 222 12.15 5.03 -3.96
C ILE A 222 12.61 5.86 -5.14
N GLU A 223 13.87 6.30 -5.09
CA GLU A 223 14.49 7.12 -6.10
C GLU A 223 15.96 6.71 -6.24
N HIS A 224 16.43 6.48 -7.47
CA HIS A 224 17.85 6.18 -7.76
C HIS A 224 18.49 5.02 -6.96
N GLY A 225 17.71 4.01 -6.54
CA GLY A 225 18.24 2.93 -5.70
C GLY A 225 18.31 3.24 -4.22
N GLU A 226 17.68 4.33 -3.78
CA GLU A 226 17.59 4.74 -2.40
C GLU A 226 16.14 4.69 -1.93
N LEU A 227 15.96 4.27 -0.68
CA LEU A 227 14.76 4.53 0.09
C LEU A 227 14.85 5.95 0.66
N VAL A 228 13.82 6.75 0.42
CA VAL A 228 13.70 8.10 0.96
C VAL A 228 12.53 8.15 1.93
N ILE A 229 12.81 8.39 3.21
CA ILE A 229 11.79 8.62 4.25
C ILE A 229 11.46 10.10 4.31
N VAL A 230 10.18 10.45 4.27
CA VAL A 230 9.71 11.84 4.21
C VAL A 230 8.94 12.20 5.47
N PHE A 231 9.27 13.34 6.07
CA PHE A 231 8.55 13.91 7.21
C PHE A 231 7.74 15.14 6.79
N PRO A 232 6.52 15.34 7.34
CA PRO A 232 5.73 16.53 7.08
C PRO A 232 6.49 17.80 7.47
N LYS A 233 6.20 18.91 6.75
CA LYS A 233 6.75 20.22 7.10
C LYS A 233 6.41 20.57 8.56
N TYR A 234 7.37 21.18 9.28
CA TYR A 234 7.30 21.49 10.71
C TYR A 234 7.31 20.31 11.70
N SER A 235 7.30 19.04 11.26
CA SER A 235 7.16 17.94 12.21
C SER A 235 8.40 17.70 13.07
N ILE A 236 9.59 17.93 12.51
CA ILE A 236 10.89 17.71 13.17
C ILE A 236 11.94 18.78 12.78
N ALA A 237 11.51 19.86 12.13
CA ALA A 237 12.39 20.89 11.57
C ALA A 237 11.61 22.21 11.41
N PRO A 238 12.26 23.38 11.39
CA PRO A 238 11.60 24.63 11.05
C PRO A 238 11.11 24.64 9.59
N GLY A 239 10.17 25.52 9.27
CA GLY A 239 9.56 25.57 7.94
C GLY A 239 10.51 25.88 6.78
N SER A 240 11.69 26.45 7.06
CA SER A 240 12.76 26.71 6.09
C SER A 240 13.39 25.42 5.54
N GLU A 241 13.34 24.32 6.30
CA GLU A 241 13.82 23.01 5.85
C GLU A 241 12.76 22.26 5.01
N GLY A 242 11.59 22.87 4.77
CA GLY A 242 10.52 22.25 4.01
C GLY A 242 10.05 20.94 4.66
N SER A 243 9.96 19.88 3.86
CA SER A 243 9.64 18.53 4.29
C SER A 243 10.93 17.71 4.38
N PRO A 244 11.43 17.39 5.59
CA PRO A 244 12.68 16.68 5.74
C PRO A 244 12.68 15.30 5.09
N GLU A 245 13.77 14.98 4.38
CA GLU A 245 14.00 13.69 3.75
C GLU A 245 15.26 13.00 4.30
N PHE A 246 15.17 11.69 4.54
CA PHE A 246 16.30 10.86 4.94
C PHE A 246 16.49 9.72 3.96
N ARG A 247 17.69 9.61 3.40
CA ARG A 247 18.01 8.68 2.30
C ARG A 247 18.83 7.49 2.79
N PHE A 248 18.49 6.31 2.29
CA PHE A 248 19.11 5.04 2.63
C PHE A 248 19.35 4.21 1.37
N SER A 249 20.60 3.82 1.11
CA SER A 249 20.93 2.97 -0.04
C SER A 249 20.27 1.59 0.07
N LEU A 250 19.62 1.16 -1.01
CA LEU A 250 19.11 -0.21 -1.18
C LEU A 250 20.13 -1.12 -1.89
N LYS A 251 21.28 -0.60 -2.33
CA LYS A 251 22.34 -1.41 -2.95
C LYS A 251 22.94 -2.36 -1.91
N GLY A 252 22.91 -3.66 -2.20
CA GLY A 252 23.35 -4.72 -1.29
C GLY A 252 22.25 -5.30 -0.39
N GLN A 253 21.04 -4.72 -0.42
CA GLN A 253 19.83 -5.30 0.17
C GLN A 253 19.05 -6.00 -0.95
N SER A 254 19.58 -7.09 -1.47
CA SER A 254 18.74 -8.02 -2.24
C SER A 254 17.70 -8.61 -1.29
N ALA A 255 16.45 -8.69 -1.72
CA ALA A 255 15.43 -9.57 -1.12
C ALA A 255 15.86 -11.07 -1.13
N ASP A 256 17.09 -11.36 -1.56
CA ASP A 256 17.67 -12.68 -1.79
C ASP A 256 19.04 -12.88 -1.10
N SER A 257 19.33 -12.09 -0.06
CA SER A 257 20.33 -12.44 0.95
C SER A 257 19.68 -12.64 2.32
N ALA A 258 18.54 -13.33 2.31
CA ALA A 258 18.22 -14.27 3.36
C ALA A 258 18.59 -15.66 2.81
N LYS A 259 19.85 -16.07 2.99
CA LYS A 259 20.11 -17.48 3.28
C LYS A 259 19.03 -17.88 4.31
N PRO A 260 18.29 -18.99 4.12
CA PRO A 260 17.27 -19.37 5.09
C PRO A 260 17.96 -19.66 6.41
N GLU A 261 18.09 -18.65 7.26
CA GLU A 261 18.00 -18.88 8.68
C GLU A 261 16.59 -19.42 8.88
N ALA A 262 16.56 -20.69 9.24
CA ALA A 262 15.35 -21.45 9.48
C ALA A 262 14.35 -20.59 10.26
N PRO A 263 13.05 -20.68 9.93
CA PRO A 263 12.03 -19.96 10.66
C PRO A 263 12.22 -20.25 12.15
N LYS A 264 12.50 -19.22 12.96
CA LYS A 264 12.27 -19.32 14.39
C LYS A 264 10.76 -19.48 14.57
N THR A 265 10.35 -20.74 14.63
CA THR A 265 9.02 -21.20 15.00
C THR A 265 8.55 -20.43 16.23
N GLY A 266 7.26 -20.07 16.30
CA GLY A 266 6.62 -19.36 17.41
C GLY A 266 6.59 -20.10 18.77
N LYS A 267 7.65 -20.81 19.15
CA LYS A 267 7.77 -21.51 20.44
C LYS A 267 8.53 -20.72 21.51
N ASP A 268 9.06 -19.54 21.20
CA ASP A 268 9.84 -18.74 22.17
C ASP A 268 9.02 -17.62 22.85
N VAL A 269 7.78 -17.38 22.42
CA VAL A 269 6.89 -16.37 23.03
C VAL A 269 6.09 -17.03 24.16
N LYS A 270 6.39 -16.66 25.40
CA LYS A 270 5.79 -17.26 26.61
C LYS A 270 4.71 -16.35 27.21
N PHE A 271 3.54 -16.93 27.49
CA PHE A 271 2.46 -16.30 28.24
C PHE A 271 2.32 -16.96 29.61
N ASP A 272 2.38 -16.19 30.69
CA ASP A 272 2.26 -16.68 32.07
C ASP A 272 0.80 -16.59 32.55
N LEU A 273 0.14 -17.76 32.63
CA LEU A 273 -1.26 -17.88 33.03
C LEU A 273 -1.50 -17.50 34.51
N LYS A 274 -0.46 -17.50 35.36
CA LYS A 274 -0.58 -17.09 36.75
C LYS A 274 -0.72 -15.57 36.88
N LYS A 275 -0.11 -14.82 35.96
CA LYS A 275 -0.09 -13.35 35.92
C LYS A 275 -1.25 -12.73 35.11
N ALA A 276 -2.28 -13.51 34.80
CA ALA A 276 -3.47 -13.04 34.09
C ALA A 276 -4.74 -13.33 34.89
N GLY A 277 -5.69 -12.39 34.84
CA GLY A 277 -7.05 -12.62 35.32
C GLY A 277 -7.68 -13.76 34.53
N LYS A 278 -8.25 -14.75 35.24
CA LYS A 278 -8.86 -15.93 34.64
C LYS A 278 -10.08 -16.41 35.43
N PHE A 279 -10.99 -17.08 34.74
CA PHE A 279 -12.10 -17.81 35.35
C PHE A 279 -12.47 -19.02 34.47
N GLN A 280 -13.21 -19.98 35.01
CA GLN A 280 -13.78 -21.08 34.22
C GLN A 280 -15.23 -20.76 33.88
N ASN A 281 -15.59 -20.89 32.61
CA ASN A 281 -16.99 -20.77 32.20
C ASN A 281 -17.79 -22.03 32.57
N ARG A 282 -19.11 -22.02 32.32
CA ARG A 282 -20.03 -23.13 32.64
C ARG A 282 -19.69 -24.46 31.95
N HIS A 283 -18.87 -24.42 30.89
CA HIS A 283 -18.42 -25.59 30.14
C HIS A 283 -17.02 -26.06 30.55
N GLY A 284 -16.46 -25.52 31.64
CA GLY A 284 -15.13 -25.86 32.14
C GLY A 284 -13.97 -25.25 31.35
N ILE A 285 -14.24 -24.35 30.39
CA ILE A 285 -13.19 -23.71 29.57
C ILE A 285 -12.58 -22.55 30.36
N THR A 286 -11.26 -22.59 30.50
CA THR A 286 -10.49 -21.49 31.10
C THR A 286 -10.49 -20.27 30.19
N MET A 287 -11.06 -19.18 30.69
CA MET A 287 -11.12 -17.88 30.05
C MET A 287 -10.05 -16.98 30.66
N VAL A 288 -9.32 -16.23 29.82
CA VAL A 288 -8.22 -15.34 30.22
C VAL A 288 -8.48 -13.90 29.76
N SER A 289 -8.06 -12.94 30.59
CA SER A 289 -8.17 -11.51 30.30
C SER A 289 -7.42 -11.16 29.01
N LEU A 290 -8.15 -10.66 28.02
CA LEU A 290 -7.57 -10.27 26.73
C LEU A 290 -6.55 -9.14 26.87
N ARG A 291 -6.76 -8.24 27.84
CA ARG A 291 -5.83 -7.14 28.13
C ARG A 291 -4.52 -7.64 28.72
N ASP A 292 -4.58 -8.64 29.61
CA ASP A 292 -3.38 -9.19 30.24
C ASP A 292 -2.59 -10.02 29.21
N VAL A 293 -3.28 -10.76 28.35
CA VAL A 293 -2.69 -11.44 27.18
C VAL A 293 -2.00 -10.42 26.28
N ALA A 294 -2.67 -9.33 25.91
CA ALA A 294 -2.10 -8.33 25.05
C ALA A 294 -0.88 -7.65 25.68
N HIS A 295 -0.96 -7.28 26.96
CA HIS A 295 0.15 -6.67 27.68
C HIS A 295 1.36 -7.61 27.80
N GLN A 296 1.17 -8.85 28.26
CA GLN A 296 2.27 -9.82 28.41
C GLN A 296 2.92 -10.17 27.08
N LEU A 297 2.13 -10.18 26.00
CA LEU A 297 2.61 -10.53 24.68
C LEU A 297 2.94 -9.31 23.81
N ASN A 298 2.90 -8.09 24.35
CA ASN A 298 3.13 -6.83 23.64
C ASN A 298 2.28 -6.67 22.35
N PHE A 299 0.98 -6.97 22.45
CA PHE A 299 -0.02 -6.64 21.42
C PHE A 299 -0.72 -5.33 21.77
N GLU A 300 -0.99 -4.53 20.74
CA GLU A 300 -1.85 -3.37 20.83
C GLU A 300 -3.32 -3.80 20.67
N LEU A 301 -4.22 -3.12 21.40
CA LEU A 301 -5.65 -3.38 21.38
C LEU A 301 -6.41 -2.16 20.87
N THR A 302 -7.20 -2.33 19.81
CA THR A 302 -8.13 -1.29 19.32
C THR A 302 -9.57 -1.76 19.50
N TRP A 303 -10.36 -1.01 20.26
CA TRP A 303 -11.79 -1.32 20.45
C TRP A 303 -12.65 -0.66 19.38
N ASN A 304 -13.50 -1.45 18.72
CA ASN A 304 -14.53 -0.96 17.82
C ASN A 304 -15.91 -1.07 18.50
N LYS A 305 -16.44 0.07 18.95
CA LYS A 305 -17.71 0.16 19.69
C LYS A 305 -18.93 -0.22 18.83
N ALA A 306 -18.96 0.18 17.57
CA ALA A 306 -20.08 -0.09 16.66
C ALA A 306 -20.22 -1.58 16.33
N ALA A 307 -19.09 -2.26 16.13
CA ALA A 307 -19.07 -3.67 15.75
C ALA A 307 -18.90 -4.64 16.93
N LYS A 308 -18.84 -4.13 18.17
CA LYS A 308 -18.59 -4.89 19.41
C LYS A 308 -17.41 -5.86 19.26
N SER A 309 -16.26 -5.34 18.81
CA SER A 309 -15.09 -6.15 18.50
C SER A 309 -13.79 -5.49 18.94
N VAL A 310 -12.78 -6.31 19.23
CA VAL A 310 -11.41 -5.88 19.54
C VAL A 310 -10.48 -6.34 18.43
N GLU A 311 -9.60 -5.47 17.98
CA GLU A 311 -8.51 -5.81 17.06
C GLU A 311 -7.20 -5.86 17.84
N LEU A 312 -6.43 -6.93 17.60
CA LEU A 312 -5.12 -7.15 18.18
C LEU A 312 -4.09 -7.03 17.08
N HIS A 313 -3.06 -6.22 17.34
CA HIS A 313 -1.98 -6.01 16.39
C HIS A 313 -0.62 -6.16 17.06
N LYS A 314 0.24 -6.98 16.46
CA LYS A 314 1.67 -7.06 16.78
C LYS A 314 2.42 -7.58 15.57
N ASN A 315 3.34 -6.78 15.04
CA ASN A 315 4.13 -7.13 13.85
C ASN A 315 3.21 -7.54 12.69
N ALA A 316 3.39 -8.74 12.12
CA ALA A 316 2.53 -9.28 11.05
C ALA A 316 1.29 -10.04 11.56
N VAL A 317 1.07 -10.10 12.88
CA VAL A 317 -0.06 -10.79 13.48
C VAL A 317 -1.16 -9.78 13.74
N TRP A 318 -2.18 -9.81 12.87
CA TRP A 318 -3.46 -9.14 13.09
C TRP A 318 -4.56 -10.18 13.29
N THR A 319 -5.37 -9.98 14.32
CA THR A 319 -6.58 -10.77 14.56
C THR A 319 -7.68 -9.87 15.09
N ARG A 320 -8.90 -10.16 14.67
CA ARG A 320 -10.11 -9.49 15.12
C ARG A 320 -10.98 -10.45 15.92
N ILE A 321 -11.42 -9.98 17.07
CA ILE A 321 -12.21 -10.74 18.04
C ILE A 321 -13.58 -10.07 18.16
N ALA A 322 -14.64 -10.78 17.80
CA ALA A 322 -16.02 -10.30 17.96
C ALA A 322 -16.64 -10.85 19.25
N ILE A 323 -17.17 -9.97 20.10
CA ILE A 323 -17.80 -10.38 21.37
C ILE A 323 -19.04 -11.23 21.08
N GLY A 324 -19.17 -12.37 21.76
CA GLY A 324 -20.31 -13.28 21.63
C GLY A 324 -20.27 -14.22 20.41
N LYS A 325 -19.19 -14.22 19.62
CA LYS A 325 -19.01 -15.14 18.47
C LYS A 325 -17.76 -16.00 18.66
N ASP A 326 -17.93 -17.33 18.64
CA ASP A 326 -16.83 -18.31 18.67
C ASP A 326 -16.20 -18.46 17.27
N THR A 327 -15.61 -17.36 16.78
CA THR A 327 -14.97 -17.30 15.48
C THR A 327 -13.76 -16.39 15.57
N TYR A 328 -12.57 -16.95 15.31
CA TYR A 328 -11.30 -16.26 15.45
C TYR A 328 -10.54 -16.31 14.13
N ALA A 329 -10.22 -15.15 13.57
CA ALA A 329 -9.53 -15.02 12.29
C ALA A 329 -8.03 -14.80 12.51
N ILE A 330 -7.20 -15.51 11.75
CA ILE A 330 -5.73 -15.34 11.75
C ILE A 330 -5.31 -14.82 10.38
N ALA A 331 -4.92 -13.55 10.27
CA ALA A 331 -4.51 -12.96 9.00
C ALA A 331 -5.47 -13.30 7.83
N LYS A 332 -4.98 -13.97 6.77
CA LYS A 332 -5.76 -14.37 5.57
C LYS A 332 -6.35 -15.79 5.65
N MET A 333 -6.32 -16.45 6.81
CA MET A 333 -6.85 -17.81 6.98
C MET A 333 -8.34 -17.82 7.32
N ALA A 334 -9.01 -18.93 7.01
CA ALA A 334 -10.41 -19.15 7.39
C ALA A 334 -10.58 -19.06 8.92
N PRO A 335 -11.65 -18.41 9.42
CA PRO A 335 -11.91 -18.31 10.86
C PRO A 335 -12.06 -19.68 11.54
N LYS A 336 -11.43 -19.84 12.71
CA LYS A 336 -11.47 -21.07 13.53
C LYS A 336 -12.34 -20.88 14.78
N ALA A 337 -13.07 -21.91 15.19
CA ALA A 337 -13.75 -21.97 16.48
C ALA A 337 -12.83 -22.54 17.56
N LEU A 338 -12.89 -22.00 18.78
CA LEU A 338 -12.07 -22.40 19.92
C LEU A 338 -12.91 -22.94 21.08
N GLY A 339 -14.20 -23.23 20.85
CA GLY A 339 -15.10 -23.87 21.80
C GLY A 339 -15.75 -22.92 22.81
N ALA A 340 -15.40 -21.64 22.81
CA ALA A 340 -16.10 -20.62 23.58
C ALA A 340 -15.92 -19.23 22.95
N ALA A 341 -17.01 -18.45 22.94
CA ALA A 341 -16.98 -17.08 22.45
C ALA A 341 -16.27 -16.13 23.44
N PRO A 342 -15.72 -15.00 22.95
CA PRO A 342 -15.24 -13.92 23.81
C PRO A 342 -16.42 -13.33 24.60
N VAL A 343 -16.22 -13.07 25.89
CA VAL A 343 -17.26 -12.52 26.79
C VAL A 343 -16.76 -11.30 27.54
N ILE A 344 -17.69 -10.43 27.90
CA ILE A 344 -17.43 -9.37 28.88
C ILE A 344 -17.84 -9.91 30.25
N HIS A 345 -16.89 -9.96 31.18
CA HIS A 345 -17.10 -10.36 32.57
C HIS A 345 -16.41 -9.35 33.47
N ASN A 346 -17.10 -8.81 34.49
CA ASN A 346 -16.58 -7.76 35.38
C ASN A 346 -15.95 -6.58 34.62
N ASN A 347 -16.63 -6.10 33.58
CA ASN A 347 -16.19 -4.99 32.72
C ASN A 347 -14.84 -5.20 32.00
N LYS A 348 -14.38 -6.46 31.90
CA LYS A 348 -13.18 -6.87 31.16
C LYS A 348 -13.54 -7.90 30.10
N ILE A 349 -12.77 -7.92 29.01
CA ILE A 349 -12.96 -8.88 27.92
C ILE A 349 -12.11 -10.11 28.20
N TYR A 350 -12.74 -11.28 28.10
CA TYR A 350 -12.10 -12.58 28.27
C TYR A 350 -12.23 -13.42 27.02
N VAL A 351 -11.18 -14.18 26.71
CA VAL A 351 -11.10 -15.12 25.58
C VAL A 351 -10.68 -16.51 26.10
N PRO A 352 -10.98 -17.60 25.38
CA PRO A 352 -10.50 -18.93 25.75
C PRO A 352 -8.98 -18.96 25.80
N VAL A 353 -8.38 -19.67 26.75
CA VAL A 353 -6.91 -19.80 26.84
C VAL A 353 -6.29 -20.35 25.55
N GLN A 354 -7.02 -21.17 24.80
CA GLN A 354 -6.63 -21.67 23.48
C GLN A 354 -6.39 -20.54 22.47
N PHE A 355 -6.99 -19.37 22.64
CA PHE A 355 -6.70 -18.21 21.80
C PHE A 355 -5.21 -17.85 21.82
N VAL A 356 -4.57 -17.98 22.99
CA VAL A 356 -3.15 -17.65 23.16
C VAL A 356 -2.26 -18.62 22.35
N SER A 357 -2.55 -19.92 22.39
CA SER A 357 -1.75 -20.92 21.69
C SER A 357 -2.11 -21.06 20.20
N GLU A 358 -3.39 -21.01 19.86
CA GLU A 358 -3.90 -21.31 18.52
C GLU A 358 -3.94 -20.10 17.59
N ILE A 359 -4.19 -18.90 18.14
CA ILE A 359 -4.31 -17.67 17.35
C ILE A 359 -3.06 -16.82 17.45
N LEU A 360 -2.54 -16.64 18.67
CA LEU A 360 -1.34 -15.83 18.91
C LEU A 360 -0.03 -16.63 18.84
N ASN A 361 -0.12 -17.96 18.69
CA ASN A 361 1.02 -18.87 18.63
C ASN A 361 2.02 -18.65 19.76
N ALA A 362 1.53 -18.52 21.00
CA ALA A 362 2.34 -18.33 22.20
C ALA A 362 2.23 -19.55 23.14
N GLN A 363 3.33 -19.91 23.80
CA GLN A 363 3.38 -21.01 24.75
C GLN A 363 2.77 -20.58 26.09
N VAL A 364 1.69 -21.26 26.50
CA VAL A 364 1.03 -21.03 27.79
C VAL A 364 1.81 -21.73 28.91
N GLN A 365 2.38 -20.95 29.82
CA GLN A 365 3.01 -21.43 31.05
C GLN A 365 1.98 -21.43 32.18
N LYS A 366 1.85 -22.57 32.87
CA LYS A 366 0.79 -22.83 33.85
C LYS A 366 1.14 -22.40 35.26
#